data_AF-A0A2T4USP8-F1
#
_entry.id   AF-A0A2T4USP8-F1
#
_cell.length_a   1.000
_cell.length_b   1.000
_cell.length_c   1.000
_cell.angle_alpha   90.00
_cell.angle_beta   90.00
_cell.angle_gamma   90.00
#
_symmetry.space_group_name_H-M   'P 1'
#
loop_
_entity.id
_entity.type
_entity.pdbx_description
1 polymer ?
#
loop_
_entity_poly.entity_id
_entity_poly.type
_entity_poly.pdbx_seq_one_letter_code
_entity_poly.pdbx_strand_id
1 'polypeptide(L)'
;MALMERLRTIASATAVGAAVLLLSGCGPTRYEGYESGIDDVLARQIMAFEDPLSSQLHQPQVDEPEPYLAALSGMRWDGKASTASDLDLSAGGVVLYDISSTPFSTDVSVFIASGPRSPDVDGASPSEVYTCYRVEAEFTRDPMPSTGRTLLDDCPEPLVALLPEDAAFASGDVFDG
;
A
#
# COMPACT_ATOMS: atom_id res chain seq x y z
N MET A 1 22.83 -54.77 -55.86
CA MET A 1 21.99 -53.96 -56.76
C MET A 1 20.79 -53.52 -55.94
N ALA A 2 20.83 -52.35 -55.29
CA ALA A 2 20.42 -51.03 -55.86
C ALA A 2 18.98 -51.14 -56.41
N LEU A 3 17.97 -50.39 -55.94
CA LEU A 3 17.86 -48.94 -55.91
C LEU A 3 16.54 -48.62 -55.15
N MET A 4 16.57 -47.88 -54.04
CA MET A 4 15.99 -46.53 -53.93
C MET A 4 14.75 -46.26 -54.80
N GLU A 5 13.59 -46.02 -54.16
CA GLU A 5 12.70 -44.93 -54.58
C GLU A 5 11.91 -44.39 -53.37
N ARG A 6 12.03 -43.08 -53.19
CA ARG A 6 11.35 -42.24 -52.19
C ARG A 6 10.11 -41.62 -52.85
N LEU A 7 9.02 -41.38 -52.11
CA LEU A 7 8.54 -40.04 -51.72
C LEU A 7 7.07 -40.01 -51.24
N ARG A 8 6.92 -39.49 -50.00
CA ARG A 8 5.95 -38.50 -49.45
C ARG A 8 4.43 -38.64 -49.67
N THR A 9 3.69 -38.67 -48.56
CA THR A 9 2.55 -37.79 -48.22
C THR A 9 2.27 -37.89 -46.69
N ILE A 10 2.69 -36.93 -45.83
CA ILE A 10 1.97 -35.80 -45.16
C ILE A 10 0.74 -36.20 -44.29
N ALA A 11 0.67 -35.57 -43.09
CA ALA A 11 -0.46 -35.41 -42.14
C ALA A 11 -0.36 -36.36 -40.92
N SER A 12 -0.49 -35.96 -39.64
CA SER A 12 -1.02 -34.76 -38.99
C SER A 12 -0.41 -34.60 -37.58
N ALA A 13 -0.50 -33.38 -37.07
CA ALA A 13 -0.08 -32.95 -35.75
C ALA A 13 -0.88 -33.57 -34.60
N THR A 14 -0.27 -33.69 -33.42
CA THR A 14 -0.83 -33.12 -32.19
C THR A 14 0.25 -33.05 -31.11
N ALA A 15 0.63 -31.82 -30.76
CA ALA A 15 1.48 -31.54 -29.62
C ALA A 15 0.74 -31.95 -28.34
N VAL A 16 1.36 -32.78 -27.51
CA VAL A 16 0.87 -33.06 -26.16
C VAL A 16 1.16 -31.80 -25.34
N GLY A 17 0.10 -31.04 -25.05
CA GLY A 17 0.17 -29.81 -24.28
C GLY A 17 0.70 -30.07 -22.88
N ALA A 18 1.74 -29.32 -22.50
CA ALA A 18 2.10 -29.14 -21.11
C ALA A 18 1.03 -28.23 -20.47
N ALA A 19 0.13 -28.82 -19.70
CA ALA A 19 -0.75 -28.06 -18.82
C ALA A 19 0.08 -27.51 -17.66
N VAL A 20 0.59 -26.29 -17.81
CA VAL A 20 1.08 -25.51 -16.67
C VAL A 20 -0.16 -24.90 -16.01
N LEU A 21 -0.69 -25.58 -15.00
CA LEU A 21 -1.64 -24.97 -14.07
C LEU A 21 -0.84 -23.97 -13.23
N LEU A 22 -0.81 -22.71 -13.66
CA LEU A 22 -0.37 -21.60 -12.84
C LEU A 22 -1.37 -21.48 -11.69
N LEU A 23 -0.95 -21.89 -10.49
CA LEU A 23 -1.58 -21.53 -9.24
C LEU A 23 -1.43 -20.01 -9.08
N SER A 24 -2.39 -19.23 -9.59
CA SER A 24 -2.53 -17.83 -9.23
C SER A 24 -2.90 -17.77 -7.75
N GLY A 25 -1.96 -17.25 -6.96
CA GLY A 25 -1.90 -17.41 -5.51
C GLY A 25 -3.06 -16.76 -4.76
N CYS A 26 -3.41 -17.39 -3.63
CA CYS A 26 -4.25 -16.82 -2.58
C CYS A 26 -3.46 -15.75 -1.79
N GLY A 27 -3.09 -14.66 -2.46
CA GLY A 27 -2.57 -13.46 -1.82
C GLY A 27 -3.48 -12.28 -2.13
N PRO A 28 -3.53 -11.25 -1.26
CA PRO A 28 -4.26 -10.02 -1.57
C PRO A 28 -3.74 -9.43 -2.88
N THR A 29 -4.64 -8.89 -3.69
CA THR A 29 -4.26 -8.15 -4.90
C THR A 29 -3.31 -7.02 -4.51
N ARG A 30 -2.25 -6.85 -5.30
CA ARG A 30 -1.18 -5.89 -5.03
C ARG A 30 -1.02 -4.95 -6.22
N TYR A 31 -1.04 -3.66 -5.93
CA TYR A 31 -0.88 -2.58 -6.90
C TYR A 31 0.48 -1.92 -6.67
N GLU A 32 1.33 -1.90 -7.70
CA GLU A 32 2.66 -1.29 -7.64
C GLU A 32 2.90 -0.39 -8.85
N GLY A 33 3.54 0.75 -8.64
CA GLY A 33 3.89 1.70 -9.68
C GLY A 33 2.71 2.48 -10.29
N TYR A 34 3.05 3.46 -11.12
CA TYR A 34 2.10 4.38 -11.73
C TYR A 34 1.07 3.68 -12.64
N GLU A 35 1.47 2.65 -13.39
CA GLU A 35 0.58 1.88 -14.27
C GLU A 35 -0.10 0.70 -13.55
N SER A 36 -0.31 0.80 -12.23
CA SER A 36 -0.85 -0.30 -11.42
C SER A 36 -2.26 -0.72 -11.83
N GLY A 37 -3.01 0.13 -12.52
CA GLY A 37 -4.40 -0.12 -12.89
C GLY A 37 -5.38 0.06 -11.73
N ILE A 38 -4.93 0.64 -10.60
CA ILE A 38 -5.83 1.21 -9.61
C ILE A 38 -6.65 2.32 -10.28
N ASP A 39 -7.92 2.42 -9.95
CA ASP A 39 -8.76 3.49 -10.47
C ASP A 39 -8.63 4.78 -9.64
N ASP A 40 -8.91 5.90 -10.30
CA ASP A 40 -8.83 7.24 -9.71
C ASP A 40 -9.75 7.44 -8.50
N VAL A 41 -10.80 6.64 -8.31
CA VAL A 41 -11.72 6.83 -7.16
C VAL A 41 -10.98 6.44 -5.88
N LEU A 42 -10.47 5.21 -5.82
CA LEU A 42 -9.73 4.72 -4.67
C LEU A 42 -8.43 5.49 -4.45
N ALA A 43 -7.73 5.85 -5.54
CA ALA A 43 -6.54 6.70 -5.44
C ALA A 43 -6.84 8.07 -4.81
N ARG A 44 -7.92 8.74 -5.24
CA ARG A 44 -8.33 10.02 -4.63
C ARG A 44 -8.76 9.88 -3.17
N GLN A 45 -9.33 8.75 -2.79
CA GLN A 45 -9.70 8.51 -1.39
C GLN A 45 -8.46 8.35 -0.50
N ILE A 46 -7.41 7.65 -0.95
CA ILE A 46 -6.12 7.62 -0.24
C ILE A 46 -5.52 9.03 -0.14
N MET A 47 -5.44 9.76 -1.26
CA MET A 47 -4.90 11.12 -1.28
C MET A 47 -5.66 12.08 -0.35
N ALA A 48 -6.97 11.92 -0.18
CA ALA A 48 -7.76 12.74 0.74
C ALA A 48 -7.32 12.60 2.21
N PHE A 49 -6.70 11.47 2.59
CA PHE A 49 -6.09 11.26 3.89
C PHE A 49 -4.60 11.59 3.91
N GLU A 50 -3.88 11.29 2.83
CA GLU A 50 -2.44 11.53 2.71
C GLU A 50 -2.10 13.02 2.61
N ASP A 51 -2.85 13.82 1.84
CA ASP A 51 -2.56 15.24 1.59
C ASP A 51 -2.49 16.08 2.87
N PRO A 52 -3.47 16.01 3.81
CA PRO A 52 -3.38 16.73 5.07
C PRO A 52 -2.20 16.27 5.94
N LEU A 53 -1.89 14.97 5.95
CA LEU A 53 -0.77 14.43 6.71
C LEU A 53 0.57 14.89 6.10
N SER A 54 0.72 14.81 4.78
CA SER A 54 1.88 15.31 4.03
C SER A 54 2.13 16.79 4.30
N SER A 55 1.07 17.60 4.32
CA SER A 55 1.14 19.02 4.70
C SER A 55 1.69 19.20 6.13
N GLN A 56 1.22 18.42 7.10
CA GLN A 56 1.71 18.49 8.49
C GLN A 56 3.17 18.04 8.62
N LEU A 57 3.58 17.05 7.83
CA LEU A 57 4.94 16.52 7.82
C LEU A 57 5.95 17.51 7.25
N HIS A 58 5.58 18.19 6.15
CA HIS A 58 6.49 19.06 5.40
C HIS A 58 6.35 20.56 5.70
N GLN A 59 5.28 20.98 6.38
CA GLN A 59 5.05 22.36 6.82
C GLN A 59 4.63 22.39 8.30
N PRO A 60 5.47 21.85 9.21
CA PRO A 60 5.10 21.73 10.61
C PRO A 60 4.94 23.10 11.27
N GLN A 61 4.04 23.16 12.25
CA GLN A 61 3.83 24.36 13.08
C GLN A 61 4.80 24.42 14.27
N VAL A 62 5.56 23.35 14.50
CA VAL A 62 6.45 23.15 15.65
C VAL A 62 7.73 22.43 15.19
N ASP A 63 8.87 22.87 15.71
CA ASP A 63 10.20 22.41 15.27
C ASP A 63 10.91 21.58 16.36
N GLU A 64 10.14 20.86 17.17
CA GLU A 64 10.65 19.97 18.21
C GLU A 64 10.12 18.54 17.99
N PRO A 65 10.96 17.49 18.16
CA PRO A 65 10.60 16.09 17.89
C PRO A 65 9.27 15.62 18.49
N GLU A 66 9.09 15.73 19.81
CA GLU A 66 7.86 15.24 20.46
C GLU A 66 6.62 16.07 20.07
N PRO A 67 6.65 17.42 20.11
CA PRO A 67 5.55 18.23 19.61
C PRO A 67 5.20 17.98 18.14
N TYR A 68 6.19 17.73 17.28
CA TYR A 68 5.99 17.42 15.86
C TYR A 68 5.15 16.16 15.70
N LEU A 69 5.56 15.07 16.36
CA LEU A 69 4.79 13.82 16.35
C LEU A 69 3.40 13.99 16.98
N ALA A 70 3.28 14.80 18.04
CA ALA A 70 2.01 15.06 18.71
C ALA A 70 1.00 15.79 17.81
N ALA A 71 1.48 16.66 16.92
CA ALA A 71 0.67 17.46 16.00
C ALA A 71 0.12 16.68 14.80
N LEU A 72 0.71 15.51 14.48
CA LEU A 72 0.24 14.68 13.37
C LEU A 72 -1.18 14.17 13.62
N SER A 73 -2.03 14.33 12.61
CA SER A 73 -3.39 13.83 12.58
C SER A 73 -3.43 12.35 12.24
N GLY A 74 -4.31 11.62 12.92
CA GLY A 74 -4.48 10.19 12.76
C GLY A 74 -4.77 9.50 14.08
N MET A 75 -5.31 8.29 14.01
CA MET A 75 -5.46 7.42 15.18
C MET A 75 -4.08 6.89 15.58
N ARG A 76 -3.83 6.78 16.88
CA ARG A 76 -2.59 6.22 17.40
C ARG A 76 -2.81 4.78 17.79
N TRP A 77 -1.95 3.89 17.32
CA TRP A 77 -1.97 2.48 17.69
C TRP A 77 -0.66 2.10 18.36
N ASP A 78 -0.73 1.27 19.41
CA ASP A 78 0.42 0.86 20.22
C ASP A 78 1.17 -0.36 19.66
N GLY A 79 0.82 -0.79 18.44
CA GLY A 79 1.42 -1.94 17.76
C GLY A 79 0.94 -3.30 18.26
N LYS A 80 0.02 -3.36 19.23
CA LYS A 80 -0.47 -4.63 19.78
C LYS A 80 -1.70 -5.11 19.04
N ALA A 81 -1.71 -6.37 18.61
CA ALA A 81 -2.88 -6.97 17.96
C ALA A 81 -4.15 -6.89 18.84
N SER A 82 -4.01 -6.94 20.16
CA SER A 82 -5.14 -6.89 21.11
C SER A 82 -5.87 -5.55 21.17
N THR A 83 -5.27 -4.47 20.68
CA THR A 83 -5.82 -3.10 20.70
C THR A 83 -6.19 -2.63 19.30
N ALA A 84 -5.87 -3.41 18.25
CA ALA A 84 -6.15 -3.03 16.87
C ALA A 84 -7.66 -2.88 16.63
N SER A 85 -8.48 -3.75 17.22
CA SER A 85 -9.94 -3.71 17.11
C SER A 85 -10.59 -2.46 17.72
N ASP A 86 -9.86 -1.66 18.49
CA ASP A 86 -10.35 -0.40 19.05
C ASP A 86 -10.26 0.75 18.02
N LEU A 87 -9.59 0.54 16.89
CA LEU A 87 -9.47 1.49 15.79
C LEU A 87 -10.70 1.40 14.87
N ASP A 88 -11.30 2.54 14.54
CA ASP A 88 -12.41 2.61 13.59
C ASP A 88 -11.89 3.00 12.20
N LEU A 89 -11.75 1.99 11.33
CA LEU A 89 -11.37 2.15 9.93
C LEU A 89 -12.55 1.96 8.97
N SER A 90 -13.79 1.91 9.48
CA SER A 90 -14.98 1.61 8.66
C SER A 90 -15.24 2.64 7.55
N ALA A 91 -14.73 3.86 7.70
CA ALA A 91 -14.80 4.93 6.71
C ALA A 91 -13.44 5.25 6.06
N GLY A 92 -12.44 4.39 6.26
CA GLY A 92 -11.04 4.69 5.98
C GLY A 92 -10.41 5.56 7.06
N GLY A 93 -9.13 5.90 6.89
CA GLY A 93 -8.42 6.78 7.79
C GLY A 93 -6.92 6.54 7.86
N VAL A 94 -6.29 7.27 8.78
CA VAL A 94 -4.85 7.23 9.05
C VAL A 94 -4.60 6.61 10.42
N VAL A 95 -3.72 5.62 10.48
CA VAL A 95 -3.19 5.06 11.73
C VAL A 95 -1.69 5.33 11.79
N LEU A 96 -1.26 5.95 12.90
CA LEU A 96 0.13 6.18 13.26
C LEU A 96 0.57 5.11 14.26
N TYR A 97 1.65 4.40 13.95
CA TYR A 97 2.20 3.31 14.76
C TYR A 97 3.73 3.31 14.71
N ASP A 98 4.37 2.45 15.51
CA ASP A 98 5.83 2.39 15.68
C ASP A 98 6.45 3.78 15.94
N ILE A 99 5.75 4.59 16.73
CA ILE A 99 6.14 5.97 17.00
C ILE A 99 7.33 5.97 17.96
N SER A 100 8.42 6.63 17.56
CA SER A 100 9.57 6.85 18.42
C SER A 100 10.14 8.24 18.22
N SER A 101 10.77 8.77 19.27
CA SER A 101 11.34 10.11 19.29
C SER A 101 12.67 10.09 20.01
N THR A 102 13.62 10.85 19.48
CA THR A 102 14.88 11.20 20.11
C THR A 102 14.98 12.72 20.19
N PRO A 103 16.00 13.29 20.86
CA PRO A 103 16.20 14.73 20.88
C PRO A 103 16.42 15.38 19.50
N PHE A 104 16.73 14.59 18.46
CA PHE A 104 17.10 15.10 17.12
C PHE A 104 16.37 14.43 15.98
N SER A 105 15.52 13.44 16.25
CA SER A 105 14.83 12.69 15.20
C SER A 105 13.52 12.12 15.69
N THR A 106 12.61 11.87 14.75
CA THR A 106 11.37 11.16 15.00
C THR A 106 11.12 10.14 13.93
N ASP A 107 10.54 9.01 14.33
CA ASP A 107 10.06 7.98 13.44
C ASP A 107 8.59 7.71 13.70
N VAL A 108 7.84 7.55 12.61
CA VAL A 108 6.45 7.10 12.66
C VAL A 108 6.15 6.27 11.42
N SER A 109 5.54 5.11 11.63
CA SER A 109 4.93 4.35 10.55
C SER A 109 3.49 4.79 10.38
N VAL A 110 3.06 4.89 9.12
CA VAL A 110 1.74 5.34 8.71
C VAL A 110 1.05 4.20 7.99
N PHE A 111 -0.21 3.96 8.32
CA PHE A 111 -1.11 3.11 7.57
C PHE A 111 -2.30 3.96 7.15
N ILE A 112 -2.65 3.91 5.86
CA ILE A 112 -3.79 4.64 5.31
C ILE A 112 -4.72 3.62 4.66
N ALA A 113 -5.99 3.69 5.02
CA ALA A 113 -7.06 2.92 4.40
C ALA A 113 -8.01 3.89 3.68
N SER A 114 -8.40 3.59 2.43
CA SER A 114 -9.25 4.47 1.63
C SER A 114 -10.67 4.57 2.17
N GLY A 115 -11.09 3.58 2.97
CA GLY A 115 -12.48 3.30 3.25
C GLY A 115 -13.18 2.69 2.05
N PRO A 116 -14.48 2.42 2.20
CA PRO A 116 -15.31 1.89 1.11
C PRO A 116 -15.30 2.83 -0.09
N ARG A 117 -15.14 2.26 -1.28
CA ARG A 117 -15.34 2.95 -2.55
C ARG A 117 -16.66 3.71 -2.56
N SER A 118 -16.63 4.94 -3.10
CA SER A 118 -17.84 5.73 -3.37
C SER A 118 -17.71 6.51 -4.68
N PRO A 119 -18.61 6.34 -5.66
CA PRO A 119 -19.78 5.45 -5.64
C PRO A 119 -19.40 3.98 -5.71
N ASP A 120 -20.25 3.12 -5.13
CA ASP A 120 -20.15 1.68 -5.30
C ASP A 120 -20.29 1.32 -6.78
N VAL A 121 -19.37 0.50 -7.29
CA VAL A 121 -19.39 0.01 -8.68
C VAL A 121 -19.21 -1.50 -8.68
N ASP A 122 -20.15 -2.19 -9.34
CA ASP A 122 -20.04 -3.63 -9.56
C ASP A 122 -18.82 -3.93 -10.46
N GLY A 123 -17.91 -4.78 -10.01
CA GLY A 123 -16.72 -5.12 -10.80
C GLY A 123 -15.70 -6.02 -10.10
N ALA A 124 -14.56 -6.22 -10.77
CA ALA A 124 -13.42 -7.00 -10.29
C ALA A 124 -12.38 -6.16 -9.52
N SER A 125 -12.67 -4.88 -9.27
CA SER A 125 -11.82 -3.98 -8.49
C SER A 125 -12.09 -4.17 -7.00
N PRO A 126 -11.07 -3.97 -6.13
CA PRO A 126 -11.25 -4.10 -4.69
C PRO A 126 -12.26 -3.07 -4.16
N SER A 127 -12.97 -3.40 -3.07
CA SER A 127 -13.88 -2.47 -2.38
C SER A 127 -13.14 -1.32 -1.70
N GLU A 128 -11.88 -1.54 -1.33
CA GLU A 128 -11.03 -0.65 -0.56
C GLU A 128 -9.56 -0.92 -0.89
N VAL A 129 -8.72 0.10 -0.76
CA VAL A 129 -7.26 -0.03 -0.86
C VAL A 129 -6.61 0.50 0.40
N TYR A 130 -5.41 0.01 0.66
CA TYR A 130 -4.60 0.48 1.77
C TYR A 130 -3.14 0.58 1.38
N THR A 131 -2.42 1.46 2.07
CA THR A 131 -0.98 1.65 1.92
C THR A 131 -0.33 1.88 3.26
N CYS A 132 0.98 1.68 3.31
CA CYS A 132 1.77 2.03 4.47
C CYS A 132 3.18 2.44 4.08
N TYR A 133 3.74 3.32 4.89
CA TYR A 133 5.08 3.84 4.73
C TYR A 133 5.62 4.27 6.08
N ARG A 134 6.94 4.41 6.18
CA ARG A 134 7.62 5.00 7.33
C ARG A 134 8.03 6.42 7.00
N VAL A 135 7.87 7.31 7.96
CA VAL A 135 8.39 8.67 7.93
C VAL A 135 9.48 8.80 8.98
N GLU A 136 10.59 9.37 8.56
CA GLU A 136 11.67 9.81 9.42
C GLU A 136 11.82 11.32 9.28
N ALA A 137 11.88 12.03 10.40
CA ALA A 137 12.14 13.47 10.40
C ALA A 137 13.35 13.78 11.30
N GLU A 138 14.31 14.51 10.75
CA GLU A 138 15.53 14.95 11.43
C GLU A 138 15.45 16.44 11.78
N PHE A 139 15.76 16.76 13.03
CA PHE A 139 15.72 18.11 13.59
C PHE A 139 17.15 18.62 13.75
N THR A 140 17.64 19.32 12.73
CA THR A 140 18.94 20.01 12.77
C THR A 140 18.77 21.42 13.33
N ARG A 141 19.79 22.28 13.24
CA ARG A 141 19.66 23.71 13.61
C ARG A 141 18.87 24.53 12.60
N ASP A 142 18.39 23.91 11.53
CA ASP A 142 17.54 24.55 10.54
C ASP A 142 16.12 24.75 11.09
N PRO A 143 15.40 25.78 10.61
CA PRO A 143 14.07 26.10 11.14
C PRO A 143 12.97 25.13 10.69
N MET A 144 13.28 24.04 10.00
CA MET A 144 12.30 23.04 9.57
C MET A 144 12.96 21.67 9.52
N PRO A 145 12.30 20.60 10.01
CA PRO A 145 12.88 19.27 9.98
C PRO A 145 13.05 18.76 8.55
N SER A 146 14.13 18.01 8.33
CA SER A 146 14.30 17.25 7.09
C SER A 146 13.45 16.00 7.19
N THR A 147 12.48 15.82 6.29
CA THR A 147 11.54 14.69 6.34
C THR A 147 11.72 13.78 5.14
N GLY A 148 11.89 12.48 5.39
CA GLY A 148 11.97 11.43 4.39
C GLY A 148 10.85 10.40 4.55
N ARG A 149 10.42 9.82 3.42
CA ARG A 149 9.42 8.74 3.37
C ARG A 149 10.05 7.48 2.79
N THR A 150 9.88 6.35 3.46
CA THR A 150 10.25 5.02 2.98
C THR A 150 8.98 4.21 2.76
N LEU A 151 8.73 3.80 1.52
CA LEU A 151 7.59 2.92 1.21
C LEU A 151 7.83 1.55 1.84
N LEU A 152 6.79 0.99 2.45
CA LEU A 152 6.84 -0.35 3.03
C LEU A 152 6.21 -1.32 2.05
N ASP A 153 6.82 -2.50 1.93
CA ASP A 153 6.26 -3.55 1.09
C ASP A 153 5.04 -4.19 1.74
N ASP A 154 4.92 -4.23 3.06
CA ASP A 154 3.76 -4.84 3.72
C ASP A 154 3.30 -4.01 4.91
N CYS A 155 2.00 -4.08 5.17
CA CYS A 155 1.38 -3.41 6.30
C CYS A 155 1.13 -4.37 7.46
N PRO A 156 1.03 -3.87 8.71
CA PRO A 156 0.80 -4.73 9.87
C PRO A 156 -0.50 -5.53 9.72
N GLU A 157 -0.41 -6.86 9.81
CA GLU A 157 -1.55 -7.77 9.72
C GLU A 157 -2.73 -7.37 10.62
N PRO A 158 -2.53 -6.94 11.89
CA PRO A 158 -3.65 -6.55 12.74
C PRO A 158 -4.46 -5.36 12.22
N LEU A 159 -3.87 -4.48 11.40
CA LEU A 159 -4.57 -3.36 10.77
C LEU A 159 -5.26 -3.81 9.48
N VAL A 160 -4.57 -4.64 8.68
CA VAL A 160 -5.13 -5.22 7.44
C VAL A 160 -6.36 -6.08 7.75
N ALA A 161 -6.34 -6.83 8.86
CA ALA A 161 -7.45 -7.67 9.30
C ALA A 161 -8.72 -6.90 9.73
N LEU A 162 -8.64 -5.56 9.85
CA LEU A 162 -9.80 -4.70 10.11
C LEU A 162 -10.52 -4.29 8.81
N LEU A 163 -9.89 -4.50 7.66
CA LEU A 163 -10.42 -4.13 6.35
C LEU A 163 -11.28 -5.26 5.76
N PRO A 164 -12.09 -4.95 4.72
CA PRO A 164 -12.77 -5.98 3.94
C PRO A 164 -11.81 -7.03 3.37
N GLU A 165 -12.29 -8.27 3.21
CA GLU A 165 -11.46 -9.39 2.72
C GLU A 165 -10.90 -9.16 1.30
N ASP A 166 -11.57 -8.35 0.49
CA ASP A 166 -11.16 -7.97 -0.86
C ASP A 166 -10.36 -6.66 -0.90
N ALA A 167 -10.00 -6.08 0.25
CA ALA A 167 -9.13 -4.92 0.30
C ALA A 167 -7.75 -5.26 -0.28
N ALA A 168 -7.21 -4.33 -1.07
CA ALA A 168 -5.96 -4.54 -1.79
C ALA A 168 -4.85 -3.61 -1.30
N PHE A 169 -3.62 -4.12 -1.24
CA PHE A 169 -2.46 -3.28 -0.97
C PHE A 169 -2.12 -2.48 -2.23
N ALA A 170 -1.88 -1.19 -2.06
CA ALA A 170 -1.31 -0.30 -3.06
C ALA A 170 -0.06 0.37 -2.49
N SER A 171 1.09 0.20 -3.12
CA SER A 171 2.32 0.87 -2.69
C SER A 171 2.18 2.39 -2.81
N GLY A 172 2.86 3.14 -1.93
CA GLY A 172 2.66 4.60 -1.87
C GLY A 172 3.02 5.34 -3.16
N ASP A 173 3.93 4.81 -3.98
CA ASP A 173 4.29 5.37 -5.29
C ASP A 173 3.15 5.31 -6.32
N VAL A 174 2.12 4.51 -6.08
CA VAL A 174 0.89 4.51 -6.88
C VAL A 174 0.18 5.87 -6.81
N PHE A 175 0.37 6.63 -5.73
CA PHE A 175 -0.33 7.89 -5.46
C PHE A 175 0.53 9.14 -5.71
N ASP A 176 1.80 8.98 -6.08
CA ASP A 176 2.78 10.09 -6.11
C ASP A 176 2.73 10.97 -7.37
N GLY A 177 1.96 10.58 -8.41
CA GLY A 177 1.75 11.40 -9.62
C GLY A 177 2.84 11.31 -10.68
#